data_AF-C4LGN9-F1
#
_entry.id   AF-C4LGN9-F1
#
_cell.length_a   1.000
_cell.length_b   1.000
_cell.length_c   1.000
_cell.angle_alpha   90.00
_cell.angle_beta   90.00
_cell.angle_gamma   90.00
#
_symmetry.space_group_name_H-M   'P 1'
#
loop_
_entity.id
_entity.type
_entity.pdbx_description
1 polymer ?
#
loop_
_entity_poly.entity_id
_entity_poly.type
_entity_poly.pdbx_seq_one_letter_code
_entity_poly.pdbx_strand_id
1 'polypeptide(L)'
;MKAIESSEWVIDGALTVWEPSTQMAEAPEHTPTDPTPPSFLQKDHIRGVLTQRQSGNTHRAYTCAVATLPGPLNTDAMTEAVNNFVCSHEGLRSTFVVNTDTAGTQGADAGAADAAAAKAGGGQPEFGGASVERKTVPASAIDLVPRVLAEAPDGAGETTANDILNDYLPTHAVFDHFPGFVIGAVDKGKYCEVFMQ
;
A
#
# COMPACT_ATOMS: atom_id res chain seq x y z
N MET A 1 7.71 -0.58 -21.76
CA MET A 1 6.58 -0.54 -20.81
C MET A 1 5.40 0.02 -21.58
N LYS A 2 4.42 -0.81 -21.97
CA LYS A 2 3.22 -0.33 -22.67
C LYS A 2 2.30 0.26 -21.59
N ALA A 3 1.81 1.49 -21.77
CA ALA A 3 0.71 1.98 -20.97
C ALA A 3 -0.53 1.17 -21.37
N ILE A 4 -1.09 0.39 -20.45
CA ILE A 4 -2.34 -0.34 -20.69
C ILE A 4 -3.45 0.70 -20.62
N GLU A 5 -4.15 0.91 -21.74
CA GLU A 5 -5.34 1.76 -21.74
C GLU A 5 -6.45 1.05 -20.95
N SER A 6 -7.15 1.79 -20.10
CA SER A 6 -8.22 1.29 -19.22
C SER A 6 -9.21 0.37 -19.95
N SER A 7 -9.61 0.76 -21.17
CA SER A 7 -10.57 0.04 -22.02
C SER A 7 -10.05 -1.29 -22.57
N GLU A 8 -8.74 -1.53 -22.54
CA GLU A 8 -8.13 -2.79 -23.01
C GLU A 8 -8.07 -3.86 -21.90
N TRP A 9 -8.35 -3.49 -20.63
CA TRP A 9 -8.23 -4.40 -19.50
C TRP A 9 -9.51 -5.20 -19.21
N VAL A 10 -10.08 -5.81 -20.24
CA VAL A 10 -11.27 -6.68 -20.16
C VAL A 10 -10.95 -7.98 -19.41
N ILE A 11 -11.88 -8.48 -18.60
CA ILE A 11 -11.76 -9.73 -17.86
C ILE A 11 -12.40 -10.85 -18.69
N ASP A 12 -11.63 -11.87 -19.09
CA ASP A 12 -12.14 -13.03 -19.85
C ASP A 12 -12.39 -14.25 -18.94
N GLY A 13 -11.67 -14.34 -17.81
CA GLY A 13 -11.88 -15.34 -16.76
C GLY A 13 -12.29 -14.69 -15.44
N ALA A 14 -11.31 -14.36 -14.60
CA ALA A 14 -11.49 -13.68 -13.33
C ALA A 14 -10.45 -12.58 -13.09
N LEU A 15 -10.84 -11.55 -12.33
CA LEU A 15 -9.94 -10.63 -11.65
C LEU A 15 -9.72 -11.15 -10.23
N THR A 16 -8.52 -11.65 -9.95
CA THR A 16 -8.10 -12.13 -8.62
C THR A 16 -7.13 -11.13 -8.00
N VAL A 17 -7.32 -10.82 -6.73
CA VAL A 17 -6.35 -10.05 -5.92
C VAL A 17 -5.88 -10.89 -4.74
N TRP A 18 -4.68 -10.61 -4.26
CA TRP A 18 -4.18 -11.18 -3.01
C TRP A 18 -4.41 -10.19 -1.87
N GLU A 19 -5.40 -10.48 -1.04
CA GLU A 19 -5.77 -9.69 0.13
C GLU A 19 -5.07 -10.22 1.38
N PRO A 20 -4.77 -9.37 2.39
CA PRO A 20 -4.28 -9.86 3.67
C PRO A 20 -5.34 -10.74 4.34
N SER A 21 -4.92 -11.85 4.92
CA SER A 21 -5.77 -12.54 5.89
C SER A 21 -6.06 -11.64 7.10
N THR A 22 -7.08 -11.98 7.89
CA THR A 22 -7.42 -11.22 9.10
C THR A 22 -6.21 -11.09 10.04
N GLN A 23 -5.44 -12.17 10.20
CA GLN A 23 -4.24 -12.16 11.03
C GLN A 23 -3.18 -11.19 10.47
N MET A 24 -2.96 -11.19 9.16
CA MET A 24 -2.01 -10.28 8.52
C MET A 24 -2.47 -8.82 8.65
N ALA A 25 -3.76 -8.54 8.46
CA ALA A 25 -4.34 -7.20 8.54
C ALA A 25 -4.22 -6.58 9.94
N GLU A 26 -4.36 -7.40 10.99
CA GLU A 26 -4.24 -6.98 12.39
C GLU A 26 -2.78 -6.89 12.88
N ALA A 27 -1.83 -7.50 12.16
CA ALA A 27 -0.43 -7.59 12.57
C ALA A 27 0.25 -6.22 12.88
N PRO A 28 -0.04 -5.11 12.15
CA PRO A 28 0.49 -3.80 12.51
C PRO A 28 0.12 -3.34 13.93
N GLU A 29 -1.06 -3.70 14.45
CA GLU A 29 -1.49 -3.28 15.79
C GLU A 29 -0.55 -3.83 16.88
N HIS A 30 -0.01 -5.02 16.67
CA HIS A 30 0.90 -5.71 17.57
C HIS A 30 2.38 -5.53 17.22
N THR A 31 2.67 -4.80 16.14
CA THR A 31 4.04 -4.52 15.70
C THR A 31 4.56 -3.24 16.37
N PRO A 32 5.72 -3.29 17.06
CA PRO A 32 6.36 -2.10 17.60
C PRO A 32 6.73 -1.09 16.51
N THR A 33 6.83 0.18 16.88
CA THR A 33 7.34 1.22 15.99
C THR A 33 8.76 0.89 15.52
N ASP A 34 8.97 1.01 14.22
CA ASP A 34 10.27 0.77 13.60
C ASP A 34 11.24 1.91 13.94
N PRO A 35 12.49 1.62 14.35
CA PRO A 35 13.47 2.65 14.67
C PRO A 35 13.90 3.47 13.44
N THR A 36 13.68 2.95 12.22
CA THR A 36 13.96 3.64 10.97
C THR A 36 12.79 4.57 10.63
N PRO A 37 13.00 5.90 10.61
CA PRO A 37 11.93 6.83 10.29
C PRO A 37 11.53 6.74 8.80
N PRO A 38 10.30 7.18 8.44
CA PRO A 38 9.91 7.30 7.04
C PRO A 38 10.87 8.22 6.27
N SER A 39 11.23 7.82 5.05
CA SER A 39 12.05 8.64 4.15
C SER A 39 11.34 9.94 3.76
N PHE A 40 12.11 10.91 3.25
CA PHE A 40 11.56 12.17 2.77
C PHE A 40 10.43 11.98 1.74
N LEU A 41 10.63 11.09 0.75
CA LEU A 41 9.64 10.83 -0.29
C LEU A 41 8.38 10.16 0.25
N GLN A 42 8.51 9.24 1.22
CA GLN A 42 7.35 8.64 1.90
C GLN A 42 6.58 9.70 2.69
N LYS A 43 7.27 10.56 3.44
CA LYS A 43 6.64 11.67 4.17
C LYS A 43 5.90 12.61 3.21
N ASP A 44 6.53 12.98 2.10
CA ASP A 44 5.92 13.86 1.10
C ASP A 44 4.68 13.25 0.46
N HIS A 45 4.73 11.96 0.10
CA HIS A 45 3.58 11.22 -0.42
C HIS A 45 2.42 11.20 0.59
N ILE A 46 2.69 10.89 1.86
CA ILE A 46 1.68 10.89 2.93
C ILE A 46 1.04 12.28 3.08
N ARG A 47 1.81 13.37 3.01
CA ARG A 47 1.25 14.74 3.01
C ARG A 47 0.31 14.97 1.84
N GLY A 48 0.70 14.53 0.64
CA GLY A 48 -0.13 14.59 -0.56
C GLY A 48 -1.46 13.89 -0.35
N VAL A 49 -1.43 12.65 0.16
CA VAL A 49 -2.64 11.85 0.45
C VAL A 49 -3.55 12.57 1.44
N LEU A 50 -2.99 13.03 2.57
CA LEU A 50 -3.75 13.72 3.63
C LEU A 50 -4.38 15.03 3.12
N THR A 51 -3.65 15.80 2.32
CA THR A 51 -4.15 17.06 1.74
C THR A 51 -5.33 16.81 0.80
N GLN A 52 -5.26 15.76 -0.03
CA GLN A 52 -6.37 15.38 -0.91
C GLN A 52 -7.59 14.94 -0.10
N ARG A 53 -7.40 14.10 0.92
CA ARG A 53 -8.49 13.66 1.81
C ARG A 53 -9.18 14.83 2.52
N GLN A 54 -8.41 15.80 3.03
CA GLN A 54 -8.95 17.02 3.65
C GLN A 54 -9.78 17.87 2.69
N SER A 55 -9.46 17.81 1.39
CA SER A 55 -10.19 18.50 0.33
C SER A 55 -11.39 17.71 -0.20
N GLY A 56 -11.69 16.54 0.38
CA GLY A 56 -12.75 15.64 -0.09
C GLY A 56 -12.41 14.86 -1.36
N ASN A 57 -11.14 14.86 -1.77
CA ASN A 57 -10.68 14.16 -2.97
C ASN A 57 -10.10 12.78 -2.64
N THR A 58 -10.25 11.86 -3.59
CA THR A 58 -9.55 10.58 -3.57
C THR A 58 -8.11 10.75 -4.06
N HIS A 59 -7.14 10.32 -3.26
CA HIS A 59 -5.75 10.24 -3.71
C HIS A 59 -5.56 9.03 -4.63
N ARG A 60 -4.97 9.23 -5.82
CA ARG A 60 -4.82 8.19 -6.86
C ARG A 60 -3.38 8.05 -7.36
N ALA A 61 -2.38 8.46 -6.57
CA ALA A 61 -0.97 8.33 -6.98
C ALA A 61 -0.43 6.92 -6.74
N TYR A 62 -0.99 5.94 -7.46
CA TYR A 62 -0.50 4.57 -7.52
C TYR A 62 0.45 4.41 -8.71
N THR A 63 1.42 3.51 -8.58
CA THR A 63 2.27 3.12 -9.71
C THR A 63 1.93 1.70 -10.07
N CYS A 64 1.41 1.49 -11.28
CA CYS A 64 1.09 0.16 -11.77
C CYS A 64 2.24 -0.43 -12.58
N ALA A 65 2.70 -1.62 -12.18
CA ALA A 65 3.51 -2.48 -13.02
C ALA A 65 2.68 -3.69 -13.46
N VAL A 66 2.72 -4.03 -14.74
CA VAL A 66 2.02 -5.20 -15.30
C VAL A 66 2.98 -6.12 -16.03
N ALA A 67 2.85 -7.42 -15.78
CA ALA A 67 3.60 -8.48 -16.45
C ALA A 67 2.63 -9.52 -17.03
N THR A 68 2.87 -9.92 -18.28
CA THR A 68 2.11 -10.97 -18.96
C THR A 68 2.76 -12.32 -18.69
N LEU A 69 1.99 -13.26 -18.14
CA LEU A 69 2.42 -14.65 -17.92
C LEU A 69 1.67 -15.58 -18.88
N PRO A 70 2.37 -16.52 -19.54
CA PRO A 70 1.74 -17.46 -20.47
C PRO A 70 0.91 -18.51 -19.72
N GLY A 71 -0.26 -18.84 -20.28
CA GLY A 71 -1.15 -19.87 -19.75
C GLY A 71 -2.14 -19.37 -18.69
N PRO A 72 -3.06 -20.24 -18.25
CA PRO A 72 -4.01 -19.91 -17.20
C PRO A 72 -3.31 -19.68 -15.86
N LEU A 73 -3.92 -18.86 -15.01
CA LEU A 73 -3.41 -18.60 -13.67
C LEU A 73 -3.43 -19.87 -12.82
N ASN A 74 -2.26 -20.32 -12.35
CA ASN A 74 -2.17 -21.26 -11.24
C ASN A 74 -2.20 -20.48 -9.92
N THR A 75 -3.39 -20.39 -9.32
CA THR A 75 -3.63 -19.56 -8.12
C THR A 75 -2.78 -20.02 -6.92
N ASP A 76 -2.60 -21.31 -6.71
CA ASP A 76 -1.82 -21.83 -5.58
C ASP A 76 -0.34 -21.45 -5.72
N ALA A 77 0.24 -21.69 -6.90
CA ALA A 77 1.63 -21.35 -7.18
C ALA A 77 1.86 -19.83 -7.15
N MET A 78 0.90 -19.03 -7.63
CA MET A 78 0.98 -17.58 -7.56
C MET A 78 0.85 -17.07 -6.12
N THR A 79 -0.01 -17.69 -5.30
CA THR A 79 -0.15 -17.36 -3.87
C THR A 79 1.16 -17.58 -3.14
N GLU A 80 1.84 -18.69 -3.39
CA GLU A 80 3.18 -18.96 -2.84
C GLU A 80 4.20 -17.90 -3.31
N ALA A 81 4.23 -17.61 -4.61
CA ALA A 81 5.16 -16.63 -5.18
C ALA A 81 4.97 -15.22 -4.61
N VAL A 82 3.72 -14.77 -4.47
CA VAL A 82 3.36 -13.46 -3.90
C VAL A 82 3.77 -13.36 -2.44
N ASN A 83 3.45 -14.37 -1.62
CA ASN A 83 3.85 -14.38 -0.21
C ASN A 83 5.38 -14.38 -0.05
N ASN A 84 6.10 -15.21 -0.82
CA ASN A 84 7.56 -15.26 -0.81
C ASN A 84 8.18 -13.91 -1.23
N PHE A 85 7.61 -13.26 -2.25
CA PHE A 85 8.03 -11.95 -2.69
C PHE A 85 7.86 -10.92 -1.58
N VAL A 86 6.68 -10.82 -0.97
CA VAL A 86 6.41 -9.83 0.10
C VAL A 86 7.26 -10.09 1.34
N CYS A 87 7.41 -11.35 1.77
CA CYS A 87 8.30 -11.74 2.87
C CYS A 87 9.73 -11.19 2.70
N SER A 88 10.24 -11.27 1.47
CA SER A 88 11.61 -10.90 1.13
C SER A 88 11.85 -9.38 1.05
N HIS A 89 10.80 -8.56 1.03
CA HIS A 89 10.91 -7.12 0.81
C HIS A 89 10.34 -6.31 1.98
N GLU A 90 11.23 -5.78 2.81
CA GLU A 90 10.89 -4.98 4.00
C GLU A 90 9.93 -3.81 3.69
N GLY A 91 10.15 -3.12 2.56
CA GLY A 91 9.32 -1.99 2.15
C GLY A 91 7.85 -2.36 1.92
N LEU A 92 7.59 -3.58 1.41
CA LEU A 92 6.23 -4.10 1.21
C LEU A 92 5.60 -4.54 2.54
N ARG A 93 6.40 -4.86 3.55
CA ARG A 93 5.94 -5.19 4.90
C ARG A 93 5.78 -3.97 5.80
N SER A 94 5.94 -2.77 5.26
CA SER A 94 5.88 -1.52 6.02
C SER A 94 4.53 -0.82 5.88
N THR A 95 4.04 -0.24 6.97
CA THR A 95 2.88 0.66 6.99
C THR A 95 3.18 1.89 7.85
N PHE A 96 2.37 2.93 7.73
CA PHE A 96 2.60 4.22 8.39
C PHE A 96 1.38 4.64 9.22
N VAL A 97 1.65 5.09 10.44
CA VAL A 97 0.64 5.61 11.37
C VAL A 97 0.85 7.10 11.51
N VAL A 98 -0.20 7.89 11.24
CA VAL A 98 -0.19 9.34 11.40
C VAL A 98 -0.82 9.66 12.76
N ASN A 99 -0.03 10.24 13.66
CA ASN A 99 -0.49 10.65 14.98
C ASN A 99 -0.75 12.15 14.99
N THR A 100 -2.01 12.56 15.13
CA THR A 100 -2.42 13.96 15.18
C THR A 100 -2.36 14.58 16.57
N ASP A 101 -2.17 13.76 17.61
CA ASP A 101 -2.14 14.17 19.01
C ASP A 101 -0.71 14.50 19.48
N THR A 102 -0.17 15.63 19.04
CA THR A 102 1.15 16.13 19.47
C THR A 102 1.07 17.15 20.61
N ALA A 103 0.05 17.07 21.44
CA ALA A 103 0.00 17.76 22.73
C ALA A 103 0.36 16.78 23.85
N GLY A 104 1.63 16.41 24.04
CA GLY A 104 1.94 15.46 25.13
C GLY A 104 3.37 15.05 25.46
N THR A 105 4.40 15.40 24.70
CA THR A 105 5.77 14.95 25.04
C THR A 105 6.80 16.08 25.02
N GLN A 106 6.52 17.16 25.76
CA GLN A 106 7.58 17.97 26.36
C GLN A 106 7.81 17.45 27.78
N GLY A 107 8.66 16.44 27.90
CA GLY A 107 9.25 16.08 29.19
C GLY A 107 10.13 17.23 29.66
N ALA A 108 9.64 18.00 30.61
CA ALA A 108 10.46 18.88 31.41
C ALA A 108 11.33 18.01 32.32
N ASP A 109 12.62 17.87 31.99
CA ASP A 109 13.63 17.69 33.03
C ASP A 109 14.75 18.69 32.80
N ALA A 110 14.96 19.52 33.81
CA ALA A 110 15.90 20.62 33.82
C ALA A 110 17.24 20.10 34.36
N GLY A 111 18.21 19.94 33.46
CA GLY A 111 19.60 19.68 33.81
C GLY A 111 20.53 20.36 32.82
N ALA A 112 20.95 21.59 33.14
CA ALA A 112 21.87 22.36 32.32
C ALA A 112 23.28 21.74 32.33
N ALA A 113 23.85 21.49 31.15
CA ALA A 113 25.28 21.70 30.87
C ALA A 113 25.58 21.70 29.37
N ASP A 114 26.07 22.86 28.94
CA ASP A 114 26.99 23.16 27.85
C ASP A 114 26.55 23.14 26.38
N ALA A 115 26.91 24.25 25.72
CA ALA A 115 26.43 24.69 24.44
C ALA A 115 27.47 24.44 23.35
N ALA A 116 27.07 23.83 22.24
CA ALA A 116 27.70 24.09 20.95
C ALA A 116 26.78 23.75 19.77
N ALA A 117 26.61 24.73 18.88
CA ALA A 117 26.10 24.65 17.51
C ALA A 117 24.58 24.48 17.31
N ALA A 118 23.81 25.52 17.65
CA ALA A 118 22.52 25.78 17.00
C ALA A 118 22.67 26.93 15.99
N LYS A 119 22.70 26.59 14.69
CA LYS A 119 22.26 27.52 13.63
C LYS A 119 21.49 26.79 12.53
N ALA A 120 20.32 27.37 12.26
CA ALA A 120 19.47 27.25 11.07
C ALA A 120 18.79 25.89 10.86
N GLY A 121 17.54 25.81 11.34
CA GLY A 121 16.61 24.77 10.97
C GLY A 121 15.24 25.03 11.58
N GLY A 122 14.71 26.25 11.45
CA GLY A 122 13.30 26.53 11.74
C GLY A 122 12.43 25.81 10.72
N GLY A 123 12.33 24.49 10.85
CA GLY A 123 11.46 23.66 10.04
C GLY A 123 10.02 23.96 10.44
N GLN A 124 9.22 24.34 9.45
CA GLN A 124 7.77 24.33 9.58
C GLN A 124 7.34 22.99 10.16
N PRO A 125 6.40 22.94 11.14
CA PRO A 125 6.01 21.69 11.78
C PRO A 125 5.63 20.66 10.71
N GLU A 126 6.31 19.52 10.72
CA GLU A 126 5.99 18.44 9.80
C GLU A 126 4.53 18.03 10.01
N PHE A 127 3.76 17.92 8.93
CA PHE A 127 2.34 17.57 8.97
C PHE A 127 1.46 18.46 9.88
N GLY A 128 1.77 19.76 10.00
CA GLY A 128 0.98 20.67 10.85
C GLY A 128 1.03 20.33 12.34
N GLY A 129 2.08 19.60 12.77
CA GLY A 129 2.27 19.14 14.13
C GLY A 129 2.21 17.62 14.25
N ALA A 130 1.55 16.91 13.33
CA ALA A 130 1.42 15.46 13.40
C ALA A 130 2.76 14.73 13.19
N SER A 131 2.96 13.60 13.89
CA SER A 131 4.10 12.71 13.65
C SER A 131 3.67 11.54 12.75
N VAL A 132 4.65 10.96 12.03
CA VAL A 132 4.44 9.76 11.24
C VAL A 132 5.38 8.68 11.74
N GLU A 133 4.79 7.62 12.24
CA GLU A 133 5.49 6.42 12.67
C GLU A 133 5.47 5.37 11.56
N ARG A 134 6.56 4.61 11.46
CA ARG A 134 6.65 3.45 10.59
C ARG A 134 6.47 2.20 11.43
N LYS A 135 5.73 1.22 10.91
CA LYS A 135 5.68 -0.14 11.45
C LYS A 135 6.10 -1.13 10.37
N THR A 136 6.98 -2.07 10.72
CA THR A 136 7.46 -3.12 9.80
C THR A 136 7.03 -4.47 10.31
N VAL A 137 5.99 -5.03 9.69
CA VAL A 137 5.38 -6.31 10.09
C VAL A 137 6.36 -7.45 9.83
N PRO A 138 6.58 -8.39 10.77
CA PRO A 138 7.51 -9.50 10.58
C PRO A 138 7.09 -10.40 9.42
N ALA A 139 8.07 -10.98 8.71
CA ALA A 139 7.80 -11.88 7.58
C ALA A 139 6.90 -13.08 7.96
N SER A 140 6.99 -13.56 9.20
CA SER A 140 6.16 -14.66 9.72
C SER A 140 4.66 -14.32 9.85
N ALA A 141 4.29 -13.04 9.75
CA ALA A 141 2.90 -12.59 9.79
C ALA A 141 2.32 -12.30 8.40
N ILE A 142 3.10 -12.53 7.33
CA ILE A 142 2.62 -12.37 5.96
C ILE A 142 1.81 -13.60 5.57
N ASP A 143 0.56 -13.34 5.23
CA ASP A 143 -0.41 -14.34 4.80
C ASP A 143 -1.40 -13.66 3.86
N LEU A 144 -1.03 -13.62 2.59
CA LEU A 144 -1.84 -13.09 1.51
C LEU A 144 -2.65 -14.22 0.88
N VAL A 145 -3.97 -14.04 0.83
CA VAL A 145 -4.93 -15.03 0.34
C VAL A 145 -5.59 -14.56 -0.96
N PRO A 146 -5.79 -15.45 -1.95
CA PRO A 146 -6.43 -15.08 -3.20
C PRO A 146 -7.92 -14.83 -2.99
N ARG A 147 -8.42 -13.74 -3.58
CA ARG A 147 -9.83 -13.38 -3.63
C ARG A 147 -10.23 -12.96 -5.03
N VAL A 148 -11.30 -13.56 -5.55
CA VAL A 148 -11.90 -13.14 -6.83
C VAL A 148 -12.75 -11.89 -6.57
N LEU A 149 -12.39 -10.77 -7.20
CA LEU A 149 -13.16 -9.52 -7.14
C LEU A 149 -14.27 -9.49 -8.19
N ALA A 150 -14.03 -10.09 -9.34
CA ALA A 150 -15.01 -10.19 -10.42
C ALA A 150 -14.69 -11.39 -11.31
N GLU A 151 -15.73 -11.96 -11.90
CA GLU A 151 -15.64 -12.91 -13.00
C GLU A 151 -16.08 -12.21 -14.28
N ALA A 152 -15.69 -12.76 -15.43
CA ALA A 152 -16.17 -12.28 -16.71
C ALA A 152 -17.70 -12.28 -16.72
N PRO A 153 -18.35 -11.18 -17.14
CA PRO A 153 -19.80 -11.10 -17.13
C PRO A 153 -20.41 -12.16 -18.06
N ASP A 154 -21.55 -12.73 -17.64
CA ASP A 154 -22.39 -13.57 -18.50
C ASP A 154 -23.03 -12.68 -19.60
N GLY A 155 -22.28 -12.36 -20.66
CA GLY A 155 -22.71 -11.51 -21.77
C GLY A 155 -21.84 -10.26 -21.99
N ALA A 156 -22.27 -9.37 -22.88
CA ALA A 156 -21.49 -8.20 -23.34
C ALA A 156 -21.45 -7.04 -22.32
N GLY A 157 -21.16 -7.33 -21.05
CA GLY A 157 -20.87 -6.30 -20.04
C GLY A 157 -19.45 -5.76 -20.21
N GLU A 158 -19.30 -4.46 -20.41
CA GLU A 158 -18.02 -3.77 -20.67
C GLU A 158 -17.21 -3.43 -19.40
N THR A 159 -17.52 -4.00 -18.23
CA THR A 159 -16.78 -3.66 -17.00
C THR A 159 -15.34 -4.13 -17.11
N THR A 160 -14.40 -3.19 -17.07
CA THR A 160 -12.97 -3.51 -17.14
C THR A 160 -12.40 -3.76 -15.76
N ALA A 161 -11.28 -4.48 -15.68
CA ALA A 161 -10.51 -4.60 -14.44
C ALA A 161 -10.09 -3.21 -13.92
N ASN A 162 -9.84 -2.24 -14.79
CA ASN A 162 -9.50 -0.89 -14.37
C ASN A 162 -10.66 -0.16 -13.69
N ASP A 163 -11.90 -0.36 -14.15
CA ASP A 163 -13.08 0.24 -13.50
C ASP A 163 -13.24 -0.28 -12.08
N ILE A 164 -13.09 -1.59 -11.89
CA ILE A 164 -13.15 -2.22 -10.55
C ILE A 164 -12.00 -1.71 -9.67
N LEU A 165 -10.78 -1.66 -10.21
CA LEU A 165 -9.61 -1.22 -9.46
C LEU A 165 -9.63 0.27 -9.12
N ASN A 166 -10.29 1.11 -9.93
CA ASN A 166 -10.45 2.53 -9.66
C ASN A 166 -11.25 2.81 -8.39
N ASP A 167 -12.15 1.91 -8.01
CA ASP A 167 -12.92 1.99 -6.76
C ASP A 167 -12.22 1.23 -5.62
N TYR A 168 -11.51 0.15 -5.94
CA TYR A 168 -10.85 -0.72 -4.97
C TYR A 168 -9.55 -0.13 -4.39
N LEU A 169 -8.65 0.40 -5.24
CA LEU A 169 -7.32 0.87 -4.82
C LEU A 169 -7.33 2.04 -3.81
N PRO A 170 -8.24 3.03 -3.91
CA PRO A 170 -8.40 4.12 -2.93
C PRO A 170 -8.44 3.71 -1.46
N THR A 171 -8.96 2.52 -1.17
CA THR A 171 -9.18 2.02 0.20
C THR A 171 -8.21 0.89 0.59
N HIS A 172 -7.55 0.24 -0.38
CA HIS A 172 -6.70 -0.92 -0.13
C HIS A 172 -5.20 -0.65 -0.39
N ALA A 173 -4.84 0.16 -1.38
CA ALA A 173 -3.44 0.43 -1.73
C ALA A 173 -2.94 1.74 -1.11
N VAL A 174 -3.27 2.03 0.15
CA VAL A 174 -3.01 3.33 0.77
C VAL A 174 -2.13 3.20 2.00
N PHE A 175 -1.36 4.25 2.31
CA PHE A 175 -0.29 4.21 3.32
C PHE A 175 -0.74 3.78 4.72
N ASP A 176 -2.01 4.02 5.07
CA ASP A 176 -2.65 3.70 6.35
C ASP A 176 -3.50 2.42 6.29
N HIS A 177 -3.37 1.65 5.21
CA HIS A 177 -3.84 0.28 5.09
C HIS A 177 -2.63 -0.67 5.09
N PHE A 178 -2.82 -1.90 5.56
CA PHE A 178 -1.77 -2.92 5.49
C PHE A 178 -2.27 -4.18 4.78
N PRO A 179 -1.59 -4.62 3.71
CA PRO A 179 -0.45 -3.97 3.07
C PRO A 179 -0.86 -2.68 2.34
N GLY A 180 0.07 -1.73 2.21
CA GLY A 180 -0.16 -0.47 1.47
C GLY A 180 -0.03 -0.61 -0.05
N PHE A 181 -0.35 -1.79 -0.59
CA PHE A 181 -0.26 -2.13 -2.02
C PHE A 181 -1.34 -3.18 -2.35
N VAL A 182 -1.60 -3.39 -3.64
CA VAL A 182 -2.43 -4.49 -4.14
C VAL A 182 -1.66 -5.24 -5.23
N ILE A 183 -1.57 -6.57 -5.08
CA ILE A 183 -1.14 -7.47 -6.16
C ILE A 183 -2.38 -8.22 -6.67
N GLY A 184 -2.50 -8.35 -7.98
CA GLY A 184 -3.58 -9.12 -8.58
C GLY A 184 -3.23 -9.67 -9.95
N ALA A 185 -4.16 -10.43 -10.51
CA ALA A 185 -4.06 -11.03 -11.82
C ALA A 185 -5.40 -10.91 -12.54
N VAL A 186 -5.35 -10.53 -13.81
CA VAL A 186 -6.49 -10.58 -14.73
C VAL A 186 -6.30 -11.78 -15.63
N ASP A 187 -7.23 -12.72 -15.57
CA ASP A 187 -7.27 -13.86 -16.48
C ASP A 187 -7.82 -13.43 -17.85
N LYS A 188 -7.01 -13.64 -18.88
CA LYS A 188 -7.30 -13.37 -20.30
C LYS A 188 -7.58 -14.67 -21.07
N GLY A 189 -7.94 -15.74 -20.37
CA GLY A 189 -8.25 -17.08 -20.87
C GLY A 189 -7.04 -17.90 -21.32
N LYS A 190 -6.16 -17.32 -22.15
CA LYS A 190 -4.95 -18.00 -22.68
C LYS A 190 -3.65 -17.59 -21.98
N TYR A 191 -3.69 -16.48 -21.27
CA TYR A 191 -2.59 -15.89 -20.53
C TYR A 191 -3.20 -15.11 -19.36
N CYS A 192 -2.37 -14.68 -18.41
CA CYS A 192 -2.81 -13.75 -17.38
C CYS A 192 -1.89 -12.52 -17.33
N GLU A 193 -2.46 -11.40 -16.93
CA GLU A 193 -1.73 -10.17 -16.66
C GLU A 193 -1.68 -9.96 -15.15
N VAL A 194 -0.49 -10.12 -14.58
CA VAL A 194 -0.23 -9.88 -13.16
C VAL A 194 0.14 -8.42 -12.98
N PHE A 195 -0.43 -7.77 -11.99
CA PHE A 195 -0.19 -6.38 -11.68
C PHE A 195 0.16 -6.17 -10.22
N MET A 196 0.84 -5.06 -9.95
CA MET A 196 1.10 -4.54 -8.61
C MET A 196 0.87 -3.02 -8.61
N GLN A 197 0.12 -2.52 -7.64
CA GLN A 197 -0.20 -1.09 -7.45
C GLN A 197 0.03 -0.63 -6.01
#